data_AF-A0A3C1ITD3-F1
#
_entry.id   AF-A0A3C1ITD3-F1
#
_cell.length_a   1.000
_cell.length_b   1.000
_cell.length_c   1.000
_cell.angle_alpha   90.00
_cell.angle_beta   90.00
_cell.angle_gamma   90.00
#
_symmetry.space_group_name_H-M   'P 1'
#
loop_
_entity.id
_entity.type
_entity.pdbx_description
1 polymer ?
#
loop_
_entity_poly.entity_id
_entity_poly.type
_entity_poly.pdbx_seq_one_letter_code
_entity_poly.pdbx_strand_id
1 'polypeptide(L)'
;MKRVFVIILAIAAAAMGCRAQEVVEINSTRQAVKRTGDALLVAMPLATLTAVIVERDWQGLKQAAFSTATTLGASYLLKYTVHKMRPDRSDNHAFPSAHTAVMFANAAFVQRRYGWKFGVPAYVLATYVGWSRTYAKKHDWWDVVTGAAIGAGSSYIFTRPFAKKHNLAMAPVSDGEHFGITASFNF
;
A
#
# COMPACT_ATOMS: atom_id res chain seq x y z
N MET A 1 -7.87 -48.60 23.65
CA MET A 1 -8.22 -47.25 23.17
C MET A 1 -7.49 -46.12 23.92
N LYS A 2 -7.43 -46.12 25.27
CA LYS A 2 -6.77 -45.03 26.03
C LYS A 2 -5.25 -44.87 25.77
N ARG A 3 -4.51 -45.97 25.54
CA ARG A 3 -3.05 -45.92 25.29
C ARG A 3 -2.67 -45.38 23.91
N VAL A 4 -3.49 -45.63 22.89
CA VAL A 4 -3.28 -45.09 21.52
C VAL A 4 -3.53 -43.59 21.50
N PHE A 5 -4.53 -43.11 22.25
CA PHE A 5 -4.83 -41.69 22.35
C PHE A 5 -3.70 -40.89 23.04
N VAL A 6 -3.05 -41.46 24.06
CA VAL A 6 -1.90 -40.83 24.74
C VAL A 6 -0.67 -40.76 23.85
N ILE A 7 -0.42 -41.77 23.00
CA ILE A 7 0.69 -41.76 22.06
C ILE A 7 0.46 -40.71 20.96
N ILE A 8 -0.77 -40.59 20.44
CA ILE A 8 -1.12 -39.55 19.44
C ILE A 8 -0.98 -38.14 20.05
N LEU A 9 -1.40 -37.95 21.32
CA LEU A 9 -1.27 -36.67 22.01
C LEU A 9 0.20 -36.29 22.27
N ALA A 10 1.06 -37.29 22.58
CA ALA A 10 2.49 -37.08 22.79
C ALA A 10 3.24 -36.74 21.47
N ILE A 11 2.84 -37.34 20.35
CA ILE A 11 3.39 -37.03 19.02
C ILE A 11 2.96 -35.63 18.56
N ALA A 12 1.71 -35.23 18.84
CA ALA A 12 1.23 -33.88 18.57
C ALA A 12 1.97 -32.80 19.41
N ALA A 13 2.32 -33.12 20.66
CA ALA A 13 3.12 -32.24 21.51
C ALA A 13 4.60 -32.13 21.06
N ALA A 14 5.17 -33.22 20.52
CA ALA A 14 6.54 -33.22 19.99
C ALA A 14 6.68 -32.47 18.65
N ALA A 15 5.58 -32.31 17.89
CA ALA A 15 5.55 -31.50 16.67
C ALA A 15 5.45 -29.99 16.95
N MET A 16 5.11 -29.58 18.18
CA MET A 16 5.16 -28.18 18.63
C MET A 16 6.55 -27.85 19.17
N GLY A 17 7.56 -28.02 18.32
CA GLY A 17 8.80 -27.27 18.44
C GLY A 17 8.48 -25.79 18.19
N CYS A 18 7.89 -25.11 19.17
CA CYS A 18 7.79 -23.67 19.19
C CYS A 18 9.21 -23.13 19.31
N ARG A 19 9.91 -23.01 18.17
CA ARG A 19 11.03 -22.07 18.09
C ARG A 19 10.40 -20.71 18.34
N ALA A 20 10.53 -20.21 19.56
CA ALA A 20 10.36 -18.80 19.86
C ALA A 20 11.31 -18.07 18.90
N GLN A 21 10.75 -17.57 17.81
CA GLN A 21 11.53 -16.96 16.76
C GLN A 21 12.05 -15.65 17.33
N GLU A 22 13.36 -15.56 17.49
CA GLU A 22 14.04 -14.39 18.03
C GLU A 22 13.74 -13.20 17.12
N VAL A 23 12.82 -12.34 17.59
CA VAL A 23 12.44 -11.12 16.90
C VAL A 23 13.64 -10.19 16.94
N VAL A 24 14.08 -9.74 15.78
CA VAL A 24 15.20 -8.80 15.71
C VAL A 24 14.75 -7.49 16.37
N GLU A 25 15.34 -7.19 17.52
CA GLU A 25 15.07 -5.95 18.22
C GLU A 25 15.60 -4.76 17.40
N ILE A 26 14.77 -3.74 17.21
CA ILE A 26 15.11 -2.54 16.46
C ILE A 26 15.40 -1.40 17.44
N ASN A 27 16.42 -0.58 17.13
CA ASN A 27 16.77 0.56 17.99
C ASN A 27 15.64 1.61 18.08
N SER A 28 15.75 2.48 19.09
CA SER A 28 14.77 3.55 19.36
C SER A 28 14.52 4.46 18.16
N THR A 29 15.56 4.77 17.38
CA THR A 29 15.44 5.60 16.16
C THR A 29 14.58 4.93 15.09
N ARG A 30 14.81 3.64 14.79
CA ARG A 30 13.99 2.87 13.83
C ARG A 30 12.56 2.73 14.33
N GLN A 31 12.37 2.58 15.63
CA GLN A 31 11.04 2.50 16.22
C GLN A 31 10.29 3.84 16.13
N ALA A 32 10.98 4.97 16.33
CA ALA A 32 10.41 6.30 16.12
C ALA A 32 9.97 6.50 14.67
N VAL A 33 10.82 6.16 13.69
CA VAL A 33 10.50 6.25 12.25
C VAL A 33 9.34 5.33 11.87
N LYS A 34 9.24 4.14 12.47
CA LYS A 34 8.08 3.27 12.30
C LYS A 34 6.80 3.93 12.81
N ARG A 35 6.84 4.53 14.01
CA ARG A 35 5.68 5.20 14.62
C ARG A 35 5.20 6.40 13.81
N THR A 36 6.11 7.21 13.28
CA THR A 36 5.74 8.33 12.40
C THR A 36 5.13 7.84 11.09
N GLY A 37 5.66 6.75 10.51
CA GLY A 37 5.05 6.09 9.36
C GLY A 37 3.64 5.56 9.64
N ASP A 38 3.43 4.93 10.80
CA ASP A 38 2.11 4.42 11.24
C ASP A 38 1.13 5.58 11.49
N ALA A 39 1.60 6.73 12.01
CA ALA A 39 0.77 7.92 12.20
C ALA A 39 0.33 8.53 10.85
N LEU A 40 1.24 8.61 9.87
CA LEU A 40 0.93 9.11 8.53
C LEU A 40 -0.06 8.22 7.77
N LEU A 41 0.01 6.90 7.99
CA LEU A 41 -0.95 5.95 7.42
C LEU A 41 -2.40 6.30 7.77
N VAL A 42 -2.63 6.89 8.95
CA VAL A 42 -3.96 7.30 9.40
C VAL A 42 -4.22 8.76 9.02
N ALA A 43 -3.26 9.65 9.26
CA ALA A 43 -3.43 11.08 9.06
C ALA A 43 -3.73 11.45 7.60
N MET A 44 -3.03 10.84 6.63
CA MET A 44 -3.21 11.19 5.21
C MET A 44 -4.56 10.79 4.63
N PRO A 45 -5.02 9.52 4.77
CA PRO A 45 -6.35 9.13 4.31
C PRO A 45 -7.45 9.90 5.01
N LEU A 46 -7.30 10.22 6.31
CA LEU A 46 -8.25 11.08 7.02
C LEU A 46 -8.30 12.49 6.42
N ALA A 47 -7.14 13.12 6.20
CA ALA A 47 -7.09 14.45 5.56
C ALA A 47 -7.73 14.43 4.17
N THR A 48 -7.51 13.36 3.41
CA THR A 48 -8.11 13.16 2.09
C THR A 48 -9.63 13.01 2.19
N LEU A 49 -10.11 12.22 3.13
CA LEU A 49 -11.54 12.05 3.40
C LEU A 49 -12.19 13.37 3.83
N THR A 50 -11.54 14.13 4.71
CA THR A 50 -12.00 15.45 5.13
C THR A 50 -12.13 16.38 3.93
N ALA A 51 -11.12 16.44 3.06
CA ALA A 51 -11.16 17.24 1.84
C ALA A 51 -12.33 16.82 0.91
N VAL A 52 -12.50 15.52 0.67
CA VAL A 52 -13.60 14.96 -0.12
C VAL A 52 -14.97 15.37 0.43
N ILE A 53 -15.15 15.33 1.75
CA ILE A 53 -16.41 15.69 2.42
C ILE A 53 -16.66 17.21 2.35
N VAL A 54 -15.63 18.02 2.59
CA VAL A 54 -15.72 19.50 2.54
C VAL A 54 -16.07 19.96 1.13
N GLU A 55 -15.46 19.36 0.10
CA GLU A 55 -15.77 19.64 -1.31
C GLU A 55 -17.08 18.98 -1.79
N ARG A 56 -17.76 18.21 -0.92
CA ARG A 56 -18.96 17.43 -1.22
C ARG A 56 -18.82 16.52 -2.44
N ASP A 57 -17.64 15.95 -2.63
CA ASP A 57 -17.31 15.10 -3.76
C ASP A 57 -17.73 13.63 -3.52
N TRP A 58 -19.04 13.38 -3.58
CA TRP A 58 -19.59 12.05 -3.36
C TRP A 58 -19.16 11.01 -4.42
N GLN A 59 -18.82 11.46 -5.62
CA GLN A 59 -18.26 10.57 -6.63
C GLN A 59 -16.82 10.19 -6.30
N GLY A 60 -16.01 11.16 -5.86
CA GLY A 60 -14.67 10.93 -5.34
C GLY A 60 -14.68 9.97 -4.15
N LEU A 61 -15.63 10.14 -3.22
CA LEU A 61 -15.76 9.22 -2.08
C LEU A 61 -16.02 7.77 -2.51
N LYS A 62 -16.93 7.55 -3.48
CA LYS A 62 -17.19 6.20 -4.02
C LYS A 62 -15.94 5.63 -4.69
N GLN A 63 -15.23 6.43 -5.48
CA GLN A 63 -13.98 6.00 -6.16
C GLN A 63 -12.87 5.66 -5.14
N ALA A 64 -12.71 6.48 -4.11
CA ALA A 64 -11.77 6.23 -3.02
C ALA A 64 -12.13 4.96 -2.25
N ALA A 65 -13.42 4.73 -1.98
CA ALA A 65 -13.91 3.53 -1.31
C ALA A 65 -13.61 2.27 -2.14
N PHE A 66 -13.96 2.24 -3.42
CA PHE A 66 -13.66 1.10 -4.30
C PHE A 66 -12.15 0.86 -4.48
N SER A 67 -11.37 1.93 -4.62
CA SER A 67 -9.91 1.84 -4.73
C SER A 67 -9.29 1.24 -3.47
N THR A 68 -9.72 1.73 -2.30
CA THR A 68 -9.22 1.27 -0.99
C THR A 68 -9.65 -0.17 -0.73
N ALA A 69 -10.92 -0.50 -0.95
CA ALA A 69 -11.43 -1.86 -0.79
C ALA A 69 -10.67 -2.85 -1.67
N THR A 70 -10.44 -2.52 -2.94
CA THR A 70 -9.67 -3.37 -3.86
C THR A 70 -8.21 -3.49 -3.42
N THR A 71 -7.59 -2.39 -3.03
CA THR A 71 -6.19 -2.37 -2.56
C THR A 71 -6.02 -3.27 -1.34
N LEU A 72 -6.91 -3.14 -0.35
CA LEU A 72 -6.89 -3.95 0.87
C LEU A 72 -7.19 -5.41 0.54
N GLY A 73 -8.23 -5.69 -0.24
CA GLY A 73 -8.58 -7.05 -0.65
C GLY A 73 -7.43 -7.78 -1.34
N ALA A 74 -6.83 -7.14 -2.36
CA ALA A 74 -5.68 -7.69 -3.08
C ALA A 74 -4.44 -7.86 -2.16
N SER A 75 -4.16 -6.85 -1.32
CA SER A 75 -3.00 -6.90 -0.42
C SER A 75 -3.14 -7.99 0.64
N TYR A 76 -4.32 -8.15 1.24
CA TYR A 76 -4.57 -9.18 2.26
C TYR A 76 -4.62 -10.57 1.64
N LEU A 77 -5.23 -10.72 0.45
CA LEU A 77 -5.21 -11.97 -0.29
C LEU A 77 -3.77 -12.44 -0.55
N LEU A 78 -2.92 -11.54 -1.06
CA LEU A 78 -1.50 -11.86 -1.29
C LEU A 78 -0.75 -12.12 0.03
N LYS A 79 -1.08 -11.38 1.08
CA LYS A 79 -0.46 -11.53 2.41
C LYS A 79 -0.70 -12.90 3.04
N TYR A 80 -1.87 -13.49 2.84
CA TYR A 80 -2.20 -14.81 3.38
C TYR A 80 -1.91 -15.97 2.43
N THR A 81 -1.66 -15.69 1.14
CA THR A 81 -1.25 -16.71 0.16
C THR A 81 0.27 -16.83 0.07
N VAL A 82 0.99 -15.71 0.10
CA VAL A 82 2.45 -15.65 0.04
C VAL A 82 3.03 -15.60 1.46
N HIS A 83 3.38 -16.78 1.97
CA HIS A 83 3.96 -16.96 3.31
C HIS A 83 5.43 -16.54 3.35
N LYS A 84 5.68 -15.22 3.31
CA LYS A 84 7.01 -14.63 3.34
C LYS A 84 7.38 -14.17 4.74
N MET A 85 8.48 -14.69 5.28
CA MET A 85 9.08 -14.23 6.55
C MET A 85 9.54 -12.76 6.47
N ARG A 86 9.24 -11.97 7.51
CA ARG A 86 9.73 -10.59 7.61
C ARG A 86 11.22 -10.52 7.91
N PRO A 87 11.91 -9.43 7.49
CA PRO A 87 13.34 -9.26 7.79
C PRO A 87 13.66 -9.19 9.29
N ASP A 88 12.72 -8.70 10.11
CA ASP A 88 12.83 -8.69 11.58
C ASP A 88 12.36 -9.98 12.25
N ARG A 89 11.97 -10.99 11.45
CA ARG A 89 11.47 -12.30 11.89
C ARG A 89 10.19 -12.26 12.72
N SER A 90 9.44 -11.15 12.74
CA SER A 90 8.27 -11.02 13.61
C SER A 90 7.07 -11.87 13.17
N ASP A 91 6.89 -12.10 11.86
CA ASP A 91 5.84 -12.95 11.31
C ASP A 91 6.15 -13.38 9.86
N ASN A 92 5.30 -14.24 9.30
CA ASN A 92 5.38 -14.76 7.92
C ASN A 92 4.46 -14.04 6.93
N HIS A 93 4.07 -12.81 7.23
CA HIS A 93 3.12 -12.01 6.44
C HIS A 93 3.82 -10.74 5.90
N ALA A 94 4.98 -10.91 5.27
CA ALA A 94 5.77 -9.78 4.74
C ALA A 94 5.28 -9.29 3.37
N PHE A 95 4.78 -10.15 2.50
CA PHE A 95 4.47 -9.75 1.12
C PHE A 95 2.95 -9.56 0.91
N PRO A 96 2.47 -8.46 0.31
CA PRO A 96 3.13 -7.17 0.11
C PRO A 96 3.01 -6.25 1.35
N SER A 97 3.62 -5.06 1.27
CA SER A 97 3.44 -4.01 2.28
C SER A 97 2.06 -3.36 2.15
N ALA A 98 1.14 -3.72 3.04
CA ALA A 98 -0.20 -3.12 3.11
C ALA A 98 -0.16 -1.62 3.45
N HIS A 99 0.79 -1.18 4.29
CA HIS A 99 0.96 0.25 4.59
C HIS A 99 1.31 1.03 3.31
N THR A 100 2.22 0.50 2.51
CA THR A 100 2.60 1.11 1.24
C THR A 100 1.43 1.09 0.25
N ALA A 101 0.72 -0.03 0.16
CA ALA A 101 -0.42 -0.16 -0.74
C ALA A 101 -1.51 0.89 -0.45
N VAL A 102 -1.93 1.05 0.80
CA VAL A 102 -2.93 2.06 1.20
C VAL A 102 -2.43 3.47 0.90
N MET A 103 -1.19 3.80 1.24
CA MET A 103 -0.64 5.13 1.02
C MET A 103 -0.53 5.50 -0.46
N PHE A 104 -0.09 4.56 -1.30
CA PHE A 104 -0.02 4.77 -2.75
C PHE A 104 -1.40 4.79 -3.41
N ALA A 105 -2.37 4.03 -2.91
CA ALA A 105 -3.76 4.14 -3.35
C ALA A 105 -4.34 5.53 -3.05
N ASN A 106 -4.08 6.04 -1.84
CA ASN A 106 -4.50 7.38 -1.44
C ASN A 106 -3.81 8.47 -2.27
N ALA A 107 -2.48 8.39 -2.44
CA ALA A 107 -1.72 9.35 -3.24
C ALA A 107 -2.16 9.38 -4.71
N ALA A 108 -2.36 8.21 -5.32
CA ALA A 108 -2.88 8.09 -6.68
C ALA A 108 -4.32 8.63 -6.79
N PHE A 109 -5.17 8.42 -5.78
CA PHE A 109 -6.52 8.98 -5.75
C PHE A 109 -6.45 10.51 -5.75
N VAL A 110 -5.67 11.09 -4.83
CA VAL A 110 -5.49 12.54 -4.73
C VAL A 110 -4.93 13.13 -6.02
N GLN A 111 -3.90 12.50 -6.60
CA GLN A 111 -3.29 12.93 -7.86
C GLN A 111 -4.29 12.91 -9.02
N ARG A 112 -5.08 11.83 -9.15
CA ARG A 112 -6.05 11.71 -10.26
C ARG A 112 -7.27 12.61 -10.07
N ARG A 113 -7.70 12.82 -8.82
CA ARG A 113 -8.94 13.56 -8.52
C ARG A 113 -8.72 15.06 -8.33
N TYR A 114 -7.63 15.46 -7.68
CA TYR A 114 -7.33 16.86 -7.35
C TYR A 114 -6.10 17.40 -8.08
N GLY A 115 -5.44 16.56 -8.89
CA GLY A 115 -4.31 16.95 -9.72
C GLY A 115 -2.96 16.87 -9.01
N TRP A 116 -1.90 17.10 -9.78
CA TRP A 116 -0.51 16.94 -9.31
C TRP A 116 -0.11 17.91 -8.20
N LYS A 117 -0.75 19.08 -8.08
CA LYS A 117 -0.49 20.02 -6.98
C LYS A 117 -0.65 19.36 -5.60
N PHE A 118 -1.65 18.50 -5.45
CA PHE A 118 -1.88 17.71 -4.24
C PHE A 118 -1.30 16.29 -4.34
N GLY A 119 -1.17 15.77 -5.57
CA GLY A 119 -0.56 14.46 -5.84
C GLY A 119 0.92 14.37 -5.46
N VAL A 120 1.75 15.37 -5.81
CA VAL A 120 3.19 15.38 -5.49
C VAL A 120 3.44 15.26 -3.97
N PRO A 121 2.90 16.14 -3.10
CA PRO A 121 3.13 15.99 -1.67
C PRO A 121 2.55 14.68 -1.13
N ALA A 122 1.44 14.18 -1.68
CA ALA A 122 0.88 12.89 -1.29
C ALA A 122 1.82 11.71 -1.64
N TYR A 123 2.45 11.72 -2.81
CA TYR A 123 3.42 10.70 -3.20
C TYR A 123 4.72 10.77 -2.40
N VAL A 124 5.18 11.97 -2.02
CA VAL A 124 6.34 12.13 -1.13
C VAL A 124 6.07 11.46 0.22
N LEU A 125 4.91 11.74 0.82
CA LEU A 125 4.51 11.12 2.08
C LEU A 125 4.31 9.59 1.95
N ALA A 126 3.71 9.13 0.84
CA ALA A 126 3.57 7.70 0.58
C ALA A 126 4.92 6.99 0.45
N THR A 127 5.88 7.63 -0.22
CA THR A 127 7.25 7.13 -0.36
C THR A 127 7.95 7.09 0.99
N TYR A 128 7.80 8.12 1.82
CA TYR A 128 8.33 8.12 3.18
C TYR A 128 7.77 6.96 4.01
N VAL A 129 6.46 6.70 3.96
CA VAL A 129 5.87 5.55 4.64
C VAL A 129 6.43 4.23 4.10
N GLY A 130 6.56 4.07 2.78
CA GLY A 130 7.21 2.90 2.18
C GLY A 130 8.64 2.70 2.67
N TRP A 131 9.45 3.75 2.67
CA TRP A 131 10.82 3.73 3.18
C TRP A 131 10.87 3.36 4.67
N SER A 132 10.00 3.95 5.51
CA SER A 132 9.95 3.66 6.94
C SER A 132 9.74 2.16 7.23
N ARG A 133 9.03 1.44 6.36
CA ARG A 133 8.81 -0.01 6.49
C ARG A 133 10.08 -0.82 6.23
N THR A 134 10.88 -0.41 5.26
CA THR A 134 12.20 -1.02 5.00
C THR A 134 13.19 -0.67 6.11
N TYR A 135 13.21 0.60 6.55
CA TYR A 135 14.07 1.07 7.61
C TYR A 135 13.77 0.38 8.96
N ALA A 136 12.50 0.09 9.24
CA ALA A 136 12.08 -0.67 10.41
C ALA A 136 12.26 -2.20 10.28
N LYS A 137 12.90 -2.69 9.21
CA LYS A 137 13.07 -4.14 8.91
C LYS A 137 11.75 -4.92 8.85
N LYS A 138 10.63 -4.24 8.56
CA LYS A 138 9.32 -4.90 8.45
C LYS A 138 9.06 -5.50 7.07
N HIS A 139 9.69 -4.95 6.05
CA HIS A 139 9.49 -5.31 4.65
C HIS A 139 10.80 -5.15 3.88
N ASP A 140 11.02 -5.99 2.88
CA ASP A 140 12.07 -5.73 1.90
C ASP A 140 11.58 -4.71 0.86
N TRP A 141 12.52 -4.12 0.11
CA TRP A 141 12.20 -3.09 -0.87
C TRP A 141 11.19 -3.57 -1.94
N TRP A 142 11.24 -4.85 -2.32
CA TRP A 142 10.31 -5.41 -3.30
C TRP A 142 8.88 -5.59 -2.76
N ASP A 143 8.71 -5.83 -1.46
CA ASP A 143 7.36 -5.86 -0.83
C ASP A 143 6.71 -4.48 -0.88
N VAL A 144 7.55 -3.44 -0.75
CA VAL A 144 7.15 -2.03 -0.80
C VAL A 144 6.82 -1.64 -2.23
N VAL A 145 7.68 -1.95 -3.21
CA VAL A 145 7.40 -1.69 -4.63
C VAL A 145 6.12 -2.40 -5.09
N THR A 146 5.93 -3.66 -4.71
CA THR A 146 4.72 -4.41 -5.04
C THR A 146 3.49 -3.79 -4.40
N GLY A 147 3.57 -3.42 -3.11
CA GLY A 147 2.49 -2.71 -2.43
C GLY A 147 2.13 -1.41 -3.14
N ALA A 148 3.14 -0.61 -3.51
CA ALA A 148 2.95 0.63 -4.25
C ALA A 148 2.24 0.41 -5.59
N ALA A 149 2.64 -0.63 -6.35
CA ALA A 149 2.02 -0.99 -7.62
C ALA A 149 0.55 -1.40 -7.45
N ILE A 150 0.22 -2.23 -6.45
CA ILE A 150 -1.16 -2.64 -6.15
C ILE A 150 -2.02 -1.42 -5.79
N GLY A 151 -1.52 -0.56 -4.90
CA GLY A 151 -2.25 0.62 -4.45
C GLY A 151 -2.50 1.63 -5.56
N ALA A 152 -1.42 2.05 -6.23
CA ALA A 152 -1.52 2.99 -7.35
C ALA A 152 -2.35 2.40 -8.49
N GLY A 153 -2.13 1.14 -8.87
CA GLY A 153 -2.88 0.44 -9.90
C GLY A 153 -4.38 0.39 -9.60
N SER A 154 -4.75 0.00 -8.37
CA SER A 154 -6.16 -0.04 -7.94
C SER A 154 -6.80 1.35 -8.07
N SER A 155 -6.12 2.39 -7.60
CA SER A 155 -6.63 3.75 -7.71
C SER A 155 -6.70 4.24 -9.16
N TYR A 156 -5.77 3.85 -10.03
CA TYR A 156 -5.81 4.19 -11.45
C TYR A 156 -6.99 3.54 -12.19
N ILE A 157 -7.41 2.34 -11.78
CA ILE A 157 -8.56 1.62 -12.33
C ILE A 157 -9.87 2.30 -11.93
N PHE A 158 -10.05 2.59 -10.64
CA PHE A 158 -11.34 3.07 -10.11
C PHE A 158 -11.47 4.59 -10.10
N THR A 159 -10.36 5.32 -10.01
CA THR A 159 -10.38 6.79 -9.97
C THR A 159 -10.27 7.33 -11.39
N ARG A 160 -11.32 8.02 -11.84
CA ARG A 160 -11.27 8.69 -13.14
C ARG A 160 -10.54 10.02 -12.99
N PRO A 161 -9.65 10.40 -13.94
CA PRO A 161 -8.97 11.68 -13.88
C PRO A 161 -10.01 12.82 -13.90
N PHE A 162 -9.86 13.82 -13.03
CA PHE A 162 -10.66 15.05 -13.11
C PHE A 162 -10.56 15.71 -14.50
N ALA A 163 -9.41 15.53 -15.16
CA ALA A 163 -9.11 15.92 -16.54
C ALA A 163 -10.13 15.43 -17.61
N LYS A 164 -10.94 14.40 -17.34
CA LYS A 164 -12.02 13.98 -18.26
C LYS A 164 -13.18 14.97 -18.32
N LYS A 165 -13.30 15.91 -17.36
CA LYS A 165 -14.28 17.01 -17.45
C LYS A 165 -13.84 18.10 -18.46
N HIS A 166 -12.58 18.07 -18.92
CA HIS A 166 -12.01 19.02 -19.89
C HIS A 166 -11.32 18.32 -21.09
N ASN A 167 -11.61 17.03 -21.33
CA ASN A 167 -11.04 16.25 -22.44
C ASN A 167 -9.52 16.39 -22.62
N LEU A 168 -8.78 16.48 -21.51
CA LEU A 168 -7.33 16.55 -21.57
C LEU A 168 -6.76 15.16 -21.81
N ALA A 169 -6.28 14.91 -23.02
CA ALA A 169 -5.52 13.73 -23.38
C ALA A 169 -4.03 14.12 -23.47
N MET A 170 -3.16 13.41 -22.76
CA MET A 170 -1.72 13.50 -22.97
C MET A 170 -1.21 12.14 -23.40
N ALA A 171 -0.45 12.09 -24.48
CA ALA A 171 0.15 10.85 -24.98
C ALA A 171 1.62 11.10 -25.35
N PRO A 172 2.52 10.13 -25.07
CA PRO A 172 3.85 10.16 -25.65
C PRO A 172 3.71 9.95 -27.17
N VAL A 173 4.43 10.76 -27.94
CA VAL A 173 4.50 10.63 -29.40
C VAL A 173 5.97 10.51 -29.79
N SER A 174 6.24 9.61 -30.72
CA SER A 174 7.57 9.47 -31.32
C SER A 174 7.42 9.22 -32.82
N ASP A 175 8.25 9.89 -33.61
CA ASP A 175 8.36 9.70 -35.06
C ASP A 175 9.53 8.78 -35.44
N GLY A 176 10.21 8.19 -34.45
CA GLY A 176 11.40 7.36 -34.64
C GLY A 176 12.74 8.10 -34.45
N GLU A 177 12.78 9.43 -34.55
CA GLU A 177 13.99 10.25 -34.32
C GLU A 177 13.83 11.21 -33.12
N HIS A 178 12.60 11.63 -32.81
CA HIS A 178 12.27 12.52 -31.72
C HIS A 178 11.25 11.90 -30.77
N PHE A 179 11.35 12.25 -29.48
CA PHE A 179 10.38 11.90 -28.45
C PHE A 179 9.74 13.18 -27.91
N GLY A 180 8.41 13.21 -27.91
CA GLY A 180 7.63 14.34 -27.40
C GLY A 180 6.42 13.89 -26.59
N ILE A 181 5.73 14.88 -26.02
CA ILE A 181 4.45 14.69 -25.34
C ILE A 181 3.43 15.53 -26.10
N THR A 182 2.39 14.90 -26.64
CA THR A 182 1.24 15.62 -27.18
C THR A 182 0.21 15.80 -26.08
N ALA A 183 -0.40 16.99 -26.02
CA ALA A 183 -1.50 17.31 -25.13
C ALA A 183 -2.66 17.90 -25.95
N SER A 184 -3.85 17.31 -25.85
CA SER A 184 -5.08 17.77 -26.51
C SER A 184 -6.11 18.16 -25.47
N PHE A 185 -6.80 19.28 -25.68
CA PHE A 185 -7.91 19.78 -24.86
C PHE A 185 -9.10 20.12 -25.77
N ASN A 186 -10.32 19.72 -25.38
CA ASN A 186 -11.56 20.19 -26.00
C ASN A 186 -12.38 20.97 -24.97
N PHE A 187 -12.82 22.18 -25.35
CA PHE A 187 -13.72 23.04 -24.57
C PHE A 187 -15.18 22.72 -24.90
#